data_AF-A0A448MKJ3-F1
#
_entry.id   AF-A0A448MKJ3-F1
#
_cell.length_a   1.000
_cell.length_b   1.000
_cell.length_c   1.000
_cell.angle_alpha   90.00
_cell.angle_beta   90.00
_cell.angle_gamma   90.00
#
_symmetry.space_group_name_H-M   'P 1'
#
loop_
_entity.id
_entity.type
_entity.pdbx_description
1 polymer ?
#
loop_
_entity_poly.entity_id
_entity_poly.type
_entity_poly.pdbx_seq_one_letter_code
_entity_poly.pdbx_strand_id
1 'polypeptide(L)' 'MQFYLKQGASTVVGMDLSANMLKQAQTDLEKCGQFHGRFSLYQLAMENLADLPDENFDVITSSFAFHYVQDFRRY' A
#
# COMPACT_ATOMS: atom_id res chain seq x y z
N MET A 1 0.51 4.94 5.21
CA MET A 1 -0.23 5.53 4.06
C MET A 1 -0.60 6.98 4.29
N GLN A 2 -1.49 7.31 5.23
CA GLN A 2 -1.88 8.71 5.52
C GLN A 2 -0.69 9.65 5.76
N PHE A 3 0.35 9.16 6.46
CA PHE A 3 1.58 9.93 6.70
C PHE A 3 2.18 10.46 5.40
N TYR A 4 2.37 9.63 4.38
CA TYR A 4 2.95 10.05 3.11
C TYR A 4 2.07 11.05 2.35
N LEU A 5 0.74 10.86 2.38
CA LEU A 5 -0.19 11.81 1.78
C LEU A 5 -0.15 13.18 2.47
N LYS A 6 -0.01 13.20 3.80
CA LYS A 6 0.20 14.45 4.57
C LYS A 6 1.53 15.12 4.26
N GLN A 7 2.57 14.33 3.99
CA GLN A 7 3.89 14.82 3.60
C GLN A 7 3.99 15.25 2.12
N GLY A 8 2.91 15.14 1.34
CA GLY A 8 2.83 15.65 -0.02
C GLY A 8 2.99 14.60 -1.13
N ALA A 9 3.00 13.30 -0.82
CA ALA A 9 2.96 12.27 -1.85
C ALA A 9 1.74 12.47 -2.77
N SER A 10 1.95 12.51 -4.08
CA SER A 10 0.87 12.72 -5.07
C SER A 10 -0.19 11.62 -4.98
N THR A 11 0.28 10.36 -4.96
CA THR A 11 -0.52 9.15 -4.77
C THR A 11 0.18 8.19 -3.80
N VAL A 12 -0.59 7.30 -3.17
CA VAL A 12 -0.06 6.21 -2.35
C VAL A 12 -0.82 4.92 -2.67
N VAL A 13 -0.09 3.90 -3.11
CA VAL A 13 -0.62 2.54 -3.30
C VAL A 13 -0.33 1.72 -2.04
N GLY A 14 -1.35 1.05 -1.52
CA GLY A 14 -1.24 0.14 -0.38
C GLY A 14 -1.60 -1.27 -0.79
N MET A 15 -0.81 -2.24 -0.34
CA MET A 15 -1.12 -3.66 -0.54
C MET A 15 -0.99 -4.41 0.79
N ASP A 16 -1.89 -5.37 1.02
CA ASP A 16 -1.89 -6.23 2.21
C ASP A 16 -2.66 -7.53 1.91
N LEU A 17 -2.34 -8.64 2.56
CA LEU A 17 -3.10 -9.88 2.44
C LEU A 17 -4.45 -9.82 3.17
N SER A 18 -4.54 -9.00 4.22
CA SER A 18 -5.68 -8.86 5.08
C SER A 18 -6.68 -7.86 4.51
N ALA A 19 -7.79 -8.37 3.96
CA ALA A 19 -8.95 -7.56 3.57
C ALA A 19 -9.45 -6.65 4.70
N ASN A 20 -9.38 -7.12 5.96
CA ASN A 20 -9.80 -6.32 7.12
C ASN A 20 -8.90 -5.10 7.33
N MET A 21 -7.58 -5.26 7.18
CA MET A 21 -6.64 -4.14 7.29
C MET A 21 -6.83 -3.14 6.16
N LEU A 22 -7.07 -3.61 4.93
CA LEU A 22 -7.35 -2.73 3.79
C LEU A 22 -8.65 -1.95 3.97
N LYS A 23 -9.72 -2.61 4.44
CA LYS A 23 -10.99 -1.93 4.74
C LYS A 23 -10.83 -0.85 5.80
N GLN A 24 -10.05 -1.13 6.85
CA GLN A 24 -9.73 -0.15 7.88
C GLN A 24 -8.92 1.01 7.30
N ALA A 25 -7.88 0.73 6.51
CA ALA A 25 -7.07 1.74 5.85
C ALA A 25 -7.90 2.63 4.92
N GLN A 26 -8.81 2.05 4.13
CA GLN A 26 -9.75 2.77 3.28
C GLN A 26 -10.62 3.71 4.12
N THR A 27 -11.27 3.18 5.16
CA THR A 27 -12.14 3.96 6.06
C THR A 27 -11.38 5.14 6.66
N ASP A 28 -10.14 4.93 7.09
CA ASP A 28 -9.35 5.99 7.70
C ASP A 28 -8.87 7.03 6.69
N LEU A 29 -8.55 6.62 5.46
CA LEU A 29 -8.20 7.54 4.36
C LEU A 29 -9.40 8.37 3.90
N GLU A 30 -10.59 7.75 3.81
CA GLU A 30 -11.84 8.41 3.40
C GLU A 30 -12.32 9.45 4.41
N LYS A 31 -12.05 9.27 5.72
CA LYS A 31 -12.29 10.31 6.74
C LYS A 31 -11.55 11.61 6.45
N CYS A 32 -10.43 11.53 5.72
CA CYS A 32 -9.65 12.69 5.29
C CYS A 32 -10.00 13.01 3.83
N GLY A 33 -11.11 13.72 3.59
CA GLY A 33 -11.64 13.99 2.24
C GLY A 33 -10.64 14.57 1.23
N GLN A 34 -9.59 15.26 1.70
CA GLN A 34 -8.47 15.76 0.88
C GLN A 34 -7.61 14.66 0.23
N PHE A 35 -7.78 13.40 0.62
CA PHE A 35 -7.07 12.25 0.07
C PHE A 35 -7.88 11.49 -0.97
N HIS A 36 -9.13 11.88 -1.23
CA HIS A 36 -9.97 11.21 -2.21
C HIS A 36 -9.29 11.18 -3.59
N GLY A 37 -9.24 10.00 -4.22
CA GLY A 37 -8.57 9.79 -5.51
C GLY A 37 -7.04 9.81 -5.48
N ARG A 38 -6.42 9.87 -4.29
CA ARG A 38 -4.95 9.87 -4.13
C ARG A 38 -4.40 8.59 -3.52
N PHE A 39 -5.21 7.54 -3.46
CA PHE A 39 -4.77 6.25 -2.98
C PHE A 39 -5.50 5.11 -3.68
N SER A 40 -4.80 3.97 -3.78
CA SER A 40 -5.32 2.70 -4.26
C SER A 40 -4.96 1.60 -3.25
N LEU A 41 -5.84 0.63 -3.08
CA LEU A 41 -5.68 -0.46 -2.11
C LEU A 41 -5.89 -1.81 -2.79
N TYR A 42 -4.92 -2.70 -2.66
CA TYR A 42 -4.93 -4.02 -3.31
C TYR A 42 -4.75 -5.14 -2.29
N GLN A 43 -5.67 -6.11 -2.31
CA GLN A 43 -5.50 -7.32 -1.52
C GLN A 43 -4.57 -8.29 -2.23
N LEU A 44 -3.27 -8.18 -1.96
CA LEU A 44 -2.23 -8.84 -2.73
C LEU A 44 -1.02 -9.18 -1.85
N ALA A 45 -0.42 -10.34 -2.11
CA ALA A 45 0.83 -10.76 -1.46
C ALA A 45 1.99 -9.87 -1.92
N MET A 46 2.95 -9.59 -1.03
CA MET A 46 4.09 -8.73 -1.38
C MET A 46 4.95 -9.33 -2.48
N GLU A 47 5.03 -10.66 -2.57
CA GLU A 47 5.71 -11.39 -3.63
C GLU A 47 5.09 -11.14 -5.01
N ASN A 48 3.81 -10.75 -5.05
CA ASN A 48 3.08 -10.47 -6.27
C ASN A 48 3.05 -8.96 -6.58
N LEU A 49 3.99 -8.17 -6.06
CA LEU A 49 4.08 -6.72 -6.33
C LEU A 49 4.05 -6.41 -7.84
N ALA A 50 4.63 -7.29 -8.66
CA ALA A 50 4.65 -7.16 -10.12
C ALA A 50 3.27 -7.26 -10.79
N ASP A 51 2.25 -7.76 -10.08
CA ASP A 51 0.88 -7.86 -10.59
C ASP A 51 0.07 -6.57 -10.35
N LEU A 52 0.66 -5.56 -9.68
CA LEU A 52 0.01 -4.26 -9.53
C LEU A 52 -0.11 -3.56 -10.89
N PRO A 53 -1.25 -2.90 -11.17
CA PRO A 53 -1.40 -2.10 -12.38
C PRO A 53 -0.65 -0.76 -12.29
N ASP A 54 -0.29 -0.33 -11.07
CA ASP A 54 0.49 0.86 -10.81
C ASP A 54 1.98 0.57 -11.00
N GLU A 55 2.65 1.39 -11.81
CA GLU A 55 4.08 1.30 -12.11
C GLU A 55 4.82 2.59 -11.68
N ASN A 56 6.15 2.61 -11.82
CA ASN A 56 6.98 3.80 -11.62
C ASN A 56 6.92 4.45 -10.22
N PHE A 57 6.96 3.63 -9.17
CA PHE A 57 7.03 4.13 -7.79
C PHE A 57 8.34 4.88 -7.53
N ASP A 58 8.25 6.12 -7.04
CA ASP A 58 9.43 6.88 -6.57
C ASP A 58 10.04 6.27 -5.30
N VAL A 59 9.18 5.74 -4.42
CA VAL A 59 9.56 5.18 -3.12
C VAL A 59 8.68 3.98 -2.79
N ILE A 60 9.29 2.88 -2.40
CA ILE A 60 8.62 1.71 -1.84
C ILE A 60 8.99 1.60 -0.36
N THR A 61 7.99 1.48 0.51
CA THR A 61 8.21 1.31 1.95
C THR A 61 7.42 0.11 2.46
N SER A 62 8.02 -0.62 3.39
CA SER A 62 7.41 -1.79 4.02
C SER A 62 7.56 -1.68 5.53
N SER A 63 6.53 -2.11 6.27
CA SER A 63 6.58 -2.27 7.71
C SER A 63 6.12 -3.68 8.04
N PHE A 64 6.99 -4.45 8.69
CA PHE A 64 6.78 -5.86 9.05
C PHE A 64 6.47 -6.85 7.90
N ALA A 65 6.45 -6.45 6.63
CA ALA A 65 5.97 -7.34 5.56
C ALA A 65 6.90 -8.53 5.27
N PHE A 66 8.22 -8.39 5.50
CA PHE A 66 9.18 -9.47 5.20
C PHE A 66 9.04 -10.69 6.14
N HIS A 67 8.34 -10.57 7.27
CA HIS A 67 8.11 -11.70 8.17
C HIS A 67 7.19 -12.76 7.55
N TYR A 68 6.44 -12.39 6.51
CA TYR A 68 5.52 -13.29 5.81
C TYR A 68 6.05 -13.75 4.45
N VAL A 69 7.21 -13.24 4.03
CA VAL A 69 7.85 -13.65 2.77
C VAL A 69 8.61 -14.95 3.01
N GLN A 70 8.16 -16.02 2.35
CA GLN A 70 8.69 -17.37 2.57
C GLN A 70 10.18 -17.50 2.18
N ASP A 71 10.63 -16.76 1.17
CA ASP A 71 12.03 -16.72 0.75
C ASP A 71 12.42 -15.33 0.23
N PHE A 72 13.04 -14.54 1.10
CA PHE A 72 13.50 -13.18 0.76
C PHE A 72 14.74 -13.17 -0.17
N ARG A 73 15.46 -14.29 -0.33
CA ARG A 73 16.73 -14.33 -1.09
C ARG A 73 16.55 -14.42 -2.60
N ARG A 74 15.31 -14.46 -3.09
CA ARG A 74 15.01 -14.76 -4.50
C ARG A 74 14.69 -13.52 -5.36
N TYR A 75 14.72 -12.31 -4.80
CA TYR A 75 14.41 -11.06 -5.50
C TYR A 75 15.56 -10.05 -5.40
#